data_AF-A3CGU0-F1
#
_entry.id   AF-A3CGU0-F1
#
_cell.length_a   1.000
_cell.length_b   1.000
_cell.length_c   1.000
_cell.angle_alpha   90.00
_cell.angle_beta   90.00
_cell.angle_gamma   90.00
#
_symmetry.space_group_name_H-M   'P 1'
#
loop_
_entity.id
_entity.type
_entity.pdbx_description
1 polymer ?
#
loop_
_entity_poly.entity_id
_entity_poly.type
_entity_poly.pdbx_seq_one_letter_code
_entity_poly.pdbx_strand_id
1 'polypeptide(L)'
;MAYIRHLVEFLEHLTFDDACMLQLDGGENASDLFNLHRPVITGVPHDVASALNTLEEILSRGSPTLEAYQREDIRETRVLQEEKVRTTMAEVHYIDGLVDEHMDAVEGTRARLHAARDTKQQLLEKITAAAADGDVASLELELSEAEESEAALLAEFMNQWQSVLAVHKHRGVAKNRFEDEVVALMAIPQLPGHSEDQHLVGDAEERYEDSVLLLDEFLDMQY
;
A
#
# COMPACT_ATOMS: atom_id res chain seq x y z
N MET A 1 -34.01 -33.84 2.24
CA MET A 1 -32.88 -34.26 3.10
C MET A 1 -31.52 -34.17 2.40
N ALA A 2 -31.26 -34.88 1.30
CA ALA A 2 -29.93 -34.82 0.65
C ALA A 2 -29.48 -33.39 0.24
N TYR A 3 -30.39 -32.57 -0.28
CA TYR A 3 -30.12 -31.17 -0.61
C TYR A 3 -29.75 -30.32 0.61
N ILE A 4 -30.52 -30.42 1.70
CA ILE A 4 -30.26 -29.68 2.95
C ILE A 4 -28.92 -30.11 3.53
N ARG A 5 -28.63 -31.41 3.54
CA ARG A 5 -27.35 -31.94 3.99
C ARG A 5 -26.17 -31.39 3.19
N HIS A 6 -26.27 -31.42 1.86
CA HIS A 6 -25.24 -30.82 1.00
C HIS A 6 -25.04 -29.34 1.29
N LEU A 7 -26.12 -28.58 1.49
CA LEU A 7 -26.04 -27.15 1.77
C LEU A 7 -25.37 -26.87 3.13
N VAL A 8 -25.74 -27.62 4.18
CA VAL A 8 -25.10 -27.49 5.50
C VAL A 8 -23.64 -27.91 5.42
N GLU A 9 -23.31 -29.08 4.85
CA GLU A 9 -21.92 -29.54 4.68
C GLU A 9 -21.06 -28.54 3.89
N PHE A 10 -21.66 -27.82 2.93
CA PHE A 10 -20.97 -26.78 2.17
C PHE A 10 -20.74 -25.50 2.99
N LEU A 11 -21.74 -25.09 3.79
CA LEU A 11 -21.71 -23.83 4.56
C LEU A 11 -21.11 -23.96 5.97
N GLU A 12 -20.94 -25.18 6.49
CA GLU A 12 -20.51 -25.50 7.87
C GLU A 12 -19.25 -24.75 8.33
N HIS A 13 -18.38 -24.39 7.38
CA HIS A 13 -17.08 -23.76 7.66
C HIS A 13 -16.93 -22.39 7.00
N LEU A 14 -18.01 -21.84 6.44
CA LEU A 14 -17.96 -20.57 5.71
C LEU A 14 -18.60 -19.47 6.53
N THR A 15 -17.85 -18.40 6.75
CA THR A 15 -18.44 -17.12 7.18
C THR A 15 -19.33 -16.57 6.06
N PHE A 16 -20.17 -15.59 6.40
CA PHE A 16 -20.98 -14.88 5.40
C PHE A 16 -20.10 -14.30 4.27
N ASP A 17 -18.98 -13.70 4.62
CA ASP A 17 -17.98 -13.18 3.69
C ASP A 17 -17.40 -14.28 2.78
N ASP A 18 -16.97 -15.40 3.37
CA ASP A 18 -16.43 -16.52 2.59
C ASP A 18 -17.48 -17.09 1.61
N ALA A 19 -18.74 -17.21 2.05
CA ALA A 19 -19.83 -17.69 1.23
C ALA A 19 -20.13 -16.73 0.07
N CYS A 20 -20.14 -15.43 0.32
CA CYS A 20 -20.33 -14.41 -0.72
C CYS A 20 -19.18 -14.39 -1.73
N MET A 21 -17.93 -14.40 -1.25
CA MET A 21 -16.74 -14.44 -2.11
C MET A 21 -16.71 -15.68 -2.98
N LEU A 22 -17.04 -16.86 -2.45
CA LEU A 22 -17.13 -18.09 -3.24
C LEU A 22 -18.18 -18.01 -4.35
N GLN A 23 -19.31 -17.32 -4.12
CA GLN A 23 -20.30 -17.09 -5.18
C GLN A 23 -19.78 -16.16 -6.27
N LEU A 24 -19.01 -15.14 -5.90
CA LEU A 24 -18.46 -14.13 -6.81
C LEU A 24 -17.24 -14.63 -7.61
N ASP A 25 -16.31 -15.34 -6.97
CA ASP A 25 -15.02 -15.78 -7.55
C ASP A 25 -15.15 -16.85 -8.64
N GLY A 26 -16.27 -17.55 -8.68
CA GLY A 26 -16.44 -18.71 -9.55
C GLY A 26 -16.46 -18.42 -11.07
N GLY A 27 -16.53 -17.15 -11.50
CA GLY A 27 -16.65 -16.78 -12.91
C GLY A 27 -17.90 -17.40 -13.60
N GLU A 28 -18.03 -17.26 -14.92
CA GLU A 28 -19.21 -17.76 -15.68
C GLU A 28 -19.39 -19.29 -15.63
N ASN A 29 -18.36 -20.06 -15.22
CA ASN A 29 -18.35 -21.52 -15.27
C ASN A 29 -18.37 -22.22 -13.90
N ALA A 30 -18.34 -21.50 -12.78
CA ALA A 30 -18.57 -22.14 -11.48
C ALA A 30 -20.04 -22.50 -11.32
N SER A 31 -20.26 -23.65 -10.70
CA SER A 31 -21.56 -24.03 -10.17
C SER A 31 -21.96 -23.04 -9.08
N ASP A 32 -22.81 -22.08 -9.42
CA ASP A 32 -23.66 -21.40 -8.43
C ASP A 32 -24.28 -22.47 -7.52
N LEU A 33 -24.19 -22.24 -6.21
CA LEU A 33 -24.66 -23.15 -5.18
C LEU A 33 -26.15 -23.50 -5.38
N PHE A 34 -26.91 -22.62 -6.02
CA PHE A 34 -28.34 -22.75 -6.29
C PHE A 34 -28.67 -23.01 -7.78
N ASN A 35 -27.69 -23.09 -8.70
CA ASN A 35 -27.97 -23.33 -10.14
C ASN A 35 -28.58 -24.71 -10.45
N LEU A 36 -28.48 -25.66 -9.52
CA LEU A 36 -29.22 -26.92 -9.58
C LEU A 36 -30.62 -26.65 -9.06
N HIS A 37 -31.62 -26.64 -9.96
CA HIS A 37 -33.05 -26.56 -9.66
C HIS A 37 -33.38 -27.10 -8.26
N ARG A 38 -33.74 -26.21 -7.33
CA ARG A 38 -34.11 -26.58 -5.96
C ARG A 38 -35.15 -27.71 -6.04
N PRO A 39 -34.85 -28.91 -5.51
CA PRO A 39 -35.83 -29.99 -5.54
C PRO A 39 -37.07 -29.57 -4.74
N VAL A 40 -38.25 -30.08 -5.10
CA VAL A 40 -39.46 -29.83 -4.30
C VAL A 40 -39.27 -30.52 -2.95
N ILE A 41 -39.03 -29.74 -1.90
CA ILE A 41 -38.85 -30.24 -0.53
C ILE A 41 -40.23 -30.32 0.12
N THR A 42 -40.73 -31.54 0.33
CA THR A 42 -41.98 -31.79 1.06
C THR A 42 -41.71 -32.38 2.45
N GLY A 43 -42.48 -31.99 3.46
CA GLY A 43 -42.41 -32.58 4.80
C GLY A 43 -41.36 -31.98 5.74
N VAL A 44 -40.87 -30.78 5.43
CA VAL A 44 -39.92 -30.02 6.26
C VAL A 44 -40.67 -28.90 7.02
N PRO A 45 -40.28 -28.58 8.26
CA PRO A 45 -40.87 -27.46 9.01
C PRO A 45 -40.83 -26.13 8.25
N HIS A 46 -41.79 -25.25 8.54
CA HIS A 46 -41.88 -23.96 7.87
C HIS A 46 -40.60 -23.12 8.02
N ASP A 47 -40.02 -23.12 9.22
CA ASP A 47 -38.85 -22.31 9.54
C ASP A 47 -37.62 -22.78 8.76
N VAL A 48 -37.43 -24.09 8.62
CA VAL A 48 -36.36 -24.68 7.80
C VAL A 48 -36.58 -24.36 6.30
N ALA A 49 -37.83 -24.40 5.83
CA ALA A 49 -38.13 -23.99 4.46
C ALA A 49 -37.85 -22.48 4.25
N SER A 50 -38.10 -21.65 5.25
CA SER A 50 -37.81 -20.21 5.25
C SER A 50 -36.30 -19.95 5.22
N ALA A 51 -35.51 -20.61 6.08
CA ALA A 51 -34.05 -20.49 6.09
C ALA A 51 -33.42 -20.85 4.75
N LEU A 52 -33.91 -21.90 4.08
CA LEU A 52 -33.46 -22.24 2.73
C LEU A 52 -33.76 -21.13 1.71
N ASN A 53 -34.94 -20.50 1.79
CA ASN A 53 -35.29 -19.40 0.90
C ASN A 53 -34.44 -18.16 1.21
N THR A 54 -34.13 -17.90 2.48
CA THR A 54 -33.26 -16.80 2.91
C THR A 54 -31.84 -16.96 2.36
N LEU A 55 -31.26 -18.16 2.47
CA LEU A 55 -29.92 -18.43 1.92
C LEU A 55 -29.89 -18.27 0.39
N GLU A 56 -30.92 -18.76 -0.29
CA GLU A 56 -31.05 -18.59 -1.74
C GLU A 56 -31.24 -17.10 -2.11
N GLU A 57 -32.06 -16.35 -1.39
CA GLU A 57 -32.23 -14.90 -1.57
C GLU A 57 -30.91 -14.13 -1.42
N ILE A 58 -30.11 -14.47 -0.42
CA ILE A 58 -28.87 -13.78 -0.08
C ILE A 58 -27.76 -14.14 -1.07
N LEU A 59 -27.52 -15.43 -1.28
CA LEU A 59 -26.32 -15.94 -1.96
C LEU A 59 -26.52 -16.27 -3.44
N SER A 60 -27.75 -16.23 -3.98
CA SER A 60 -27.94 -16.47 -5.40
C SER A 60 -27.21 -15.42 -6.24
N ARG A 61 -26.64 -15.84 -7.36
CA ARG A 61 -26.01 -14.92 -8.30
C ARG A 61 -27.02 -13.94 -8.87
N GLY A 62 -26.66 -12.66 -8.87
CA GLY A 62 -27.55 -11.56 -9.27
C GLY A 62 -28.60 -11.21 -8.23
N SER A 63 -28.51 -11.73 -7.01
CA SER A 63 -29.32 -11.23 -5.91
C SER A 63 -28.91 -9.79 -5.55
N PRO A 64 -29.85 -8.94 -5.12
CA PRO A 64 -29.53 -7.58 -4.69
C PRO A 64 -28.50 -7.54 -3.55
N THR A 65 -28.56 -8.53 -2.65
CA THR A 65 -27.64 -8.64 -1.51
C THR A 65 -26.24 -8.98 -1.94
N LEU A 66 -26.05 -9.98 -2.81
CA LEU A 66 -24.73 -10.37 -3.28
C LEU A 66 -24.09 -9.26 -4.14
N GLU A 67 -24.89 -8.56 -4.94
CA GLU A 67 -24.42 -7.38 -5.68
C GLU A 67 -24.05 -6.22 -4.74
N ALA A 68 -24.79 -6.02 -3.64
CA ALA A 68 -24.44 -5.03 -2.63
C ALA A 68 -23.15 -5.38 -1.90
N TYR A 69 -22.97 -6.65 -1.52
CA TYR A 69 -21.72 -7.16 -0.95
C TYR A 69 -20.54 -6.90 -1.90
N GLN A 70 -20.67 -7.24 -3.18
CA GLN A 70 -19.61 -7.00 -4.17
C GLN A 70 -19.24 -5.50 -4.27
N ARG A 71 -20.23 -4.60 -4.19
CA ARG A 71 -19.96 -3.16 -4.20
C ARG A 71 -19.24 -2.69 -2.94
N GLU A 72 -19.61 -3.22 -1.76
CA GLU A 72 -18.91 -2.92 -0.50
C GLU A 72 -17.46 -3.45 -0.53
N ASP A 73 -17.22 -4.68 -0.98
CA ASP A 73 -15.87 -5.23 -1.15
C ASP A 73 -14.99 -4.37 -2.07
N ILE A 74 -15.54 -3.91 -3.21
CA ILE A 74 -14.85 -2.99 -4.11
C ILE A 74 -14.51 -1.67 -3.38
N ARG A 75 -15.43 -1.12 -2.58
CA ARG A 75 -15.20 0.13 -1.82
C ARG A 75 -14.12 -0.07 -0.75
N GLU A 76 -14.17 -1.16 0.00
CA GLU A 76 -13.16 -1.49 1.03
C GLU A 76 -11.78 -1.69 0.42
N THR A 77 -11.69 -2.49 -0.64
CA THR A 77 -10.46 -2.70 -1.41
C THR A 77 -9.91 -1.36 -1.91
N ARG A 78 -10.78 -0.47 -2.39
CA ARG A 78 -10.38 0.87 -2.83
C ARG A 78 -9.83 1.72 -1.68
N VAL A 79 -10.47 1.72 -0.51
CA VAL A 79 -10.01 2.47 0.68
C VAL A 79 -8.63 1.98 1.13
N LEU A 80 -8.43 0.66 1.19
CA LEU A 80 -7.12 0.08 1.50
C LEU A 80 -6.06 0.49 0.49
N GLN A 81 -6.41 0.54 -0.80
CA GLN A 81 -5.50 0.97 -1.85
C GLN A 81 -5.19 2.47 -1.77
N GLU A 82 -6.16 3.32 -1.39
CA GLU A 82 -5.93 4.74 -1.12
C GLU A 82 -4.96 4.96 0.05
N GLU A 83 -5.01 4.12 1.08
CA GLU A 83 -4.04 4.16 2.19
C GLU A 83 -2.61 3.83 1.72
N LYS A 84 -2.45 2.84 0.85
CA LYS A 84 -1.14 2.52 0.27
C LYS A 84 -0.60 3.67 -0.57
N VAL A 85 -1.44 4.32 -1.37
CA VAL A 85 -1.07 5.51 -2.15
C VAL A 85 -0.63 6.64 -1.22
N ARG A 86 -1.35 6.88 -0.11
CA ARG A 86 -0.97 7.91 0.87
C ARG A 86 0.36 7.59 1.54
N THR A 87 0.57 6.34 1.91
CA THR A 87 1.80 5.88 2.57
C THR A 87 3.01 6.02 1.64
N THR A 88 2.89 5.58 0.38
CA THR A 88 3.98 5.71 -0.61
C THR A 88 4.24 7.16 -1.00
N MET A 89 3.21 8.02 -1.07
CA MET A 89 3.39 9.46 -1.24
C MET A 89 4.18 10.08 -0.08
N ALA A 90 3.86 9.71 1.17
CA ALA A 90 4.59 10.20 2.34
C ALA A 90 6.07 9.77 2.31
N GLU A 91 6.36 8.56 1.86
CA GLU A 91 7.73 8.08 1.64
C GLU A 91 8.48 8.91 0.59
N VAL A 92 7.83 9.24 -0.53
CA VAL A 92 8.42 10.13 -1.56
C VAL A 92 8.74 11.49 -0.97
N HIS A 93 7.82 12.09 -0.22
CA HIS A 93 8.05 13.39 0.42
C HIS A 93 9.20 13.36 1.44
N TYR A 94 9.31 12.29 2.22
CA TYR A 94 10.41 12.11 3.16
C TYR A 94 11.77 12.05 2.44
N ILE A 95 11.86 11.28 1.35
CA ILE A 95 13.10 11.15 0.58
C ILE A 95 13.43 12.46 -0.15
N ASP A 96 12.43 13.18 -0.67
CA ASP A 96 12.65 14.49 -1.27
C ASP A 96 13.26 15.47 -0.25
N GLY A 97 12.79 15.46 1.00
CA GLY A 97 13.41 16.23 2.09
C GLY A 97 14.87 15.83 2.38
N LEU A 98 15.19 14.53 2.36
CA LEU A 98 16.57 14.07 2.51
C LEU A 98 17.48 14.54 1.36
N VAL A 99 16.96 14.53 0.12
CA VAL A 99 17.72 15.06 -1.03
C VAL A 99 18.07 16.53 -0.80
N ASP A 100 17.11 17.33 -0.36
CA ASP A 100 17.33 18.75 -0.09
C ASP A 100 18.38 18.96 1.02
N GLU A 101 18.29 18.22 2.13
CA GLU A 101 19.28 18.28 3.22
C GLU A 101 20.70 17.92 2.75
N HIS A 102 20.84 16.84 1.97
CA HIS A 102 22.13 16.44 1.42
C HIS A 102 22.68 17.46 0.42
N MET A 103 21.82 18.08 -0.39
CA MET A 103 22.20 19.12 -1.33
C MET A 103 22.66 20.40 -0.62
N ASP A 104 21.98 20.80 0.45
CA ASP A 104 22.39 21.94 1.29
C ASP A 104 23.77 21.70 1.92
N ALA A 105 24.03 20.48 2.42
CA ALA A 105 25.35 20.12 2.94
C ALA A 105 26.44 20.21 1.88
N VAL A 106 26.17 19.72 0.66
CA VAL A 106 27.08 19.81 -0.48
C VAL A 106 27.38 21.27 -0.82
N GLU A 107 26.37 22.13 -0.89
CA GLU A 107 26.56 23.55 -1.22
C GLU A 107 27.34 24.28 -0.12
N GLY A 108 27.10 23.94 1.16
CA GLY A 108 27.89 24.44 2.28
C GLY A 108 29.37 24.05 2.20
N THR A 109 29.67 22.80 1.86
CA THR A 109 31.05 22.32 1.65
C THR A 109 31.69 22.97 0.42
N ARG A 110 30.93 23.15 -0.65
CA ARG A 110 31.38 23.83 -1.87
C ARG A 110 31.78 25.28 -1.57
N ALA A 111 30.98 26.02 -0.80
CA ALA A 111 31.31 27.38 -0.39
C ALA A 111 32.60 27.43 0.44
N ARG A 112 32.77 26.51 1.41
CA ARG A 112 34.01 26.38 2.20
C ARG A 112 35.22 26.06 1.32
N LEU A 113 35.06 25.17 0.34
CA LEU A 113 36.11 24.81 -0.61
C LEU A 113 36.53 26.01 -1.48
N HIS A 114 35.58 26.83 -1.94
CA HIS A 114 35.89 28.07 -2.66
C HIS A 114 36.70 29.03 -1.78
N ALA A 115 36.30 29.23 -0.52
CA ALA A 115 37.05 30.09 0.41
C ALA A 115 38.47 29.56 0.71
N ALA A 116 38.64 28.25 0.83
CA ALA A 116 39.95 27.62 1.02
C ALA A 116 40.87 27.86 -0.18
N ARG A 117 40.34 27.73 -1.41
CA ARG A 117 41.07 28.03 -2.65
C ARG A 117 41.48 29.48 -2.76
N ASP A 118 40.60 30.41 -2.40
CA ASP A 118 40.91 31.84 -2.39
C ASP A 118 42.01 32.15 -1.36
N THR A 119 41.97 31.52 -0.19
CA THR A 119 43.00 31.68 0.85
C THR A 119 44.36 31.17 0.37
N LYS A 120 44.39 29.99 -0.25
CA LYS A 120 45.60 29.42 -0.86
C LYS A 120 46.18 30.34 -1.93
N GLN A 121 45.32 30.90 -2.79
CA GLN A 121 45.72 31.83 -3.83
C GLN A 121 46.34 33.11 -3.24
N GLN A 122 45.76 33.67 -2.18
CA GLN A 122 46.32 34.83 -1.48
C GLN A 122 47.68 34.53 -0.83
N LEU A 123 47.87 33.32 -0.28
CA LEU A 123 49.16 32.90 0.28
C LEU A 123 50.23 32.80 -0.81
N LEU A 124 49.91 32.23 -1.97
CA LEU A 124 50.81 32.16 -3.13
C LEU A 124 51.23 33.57 -3.61
N GLU A 125 50.30 34.52 -3.63
CA GLU A 125 50.58 35.92 -3.99
C GLU A 125 51.53 36.59 -2.98
N LYS A 126 51.30 36.37 -1.68
CA LYS A 126 52.18 36.87 -0.60
C LYS A 126 53.58 36.26 -0.67
N ILE A 127 53.68 34.95 -0.90
CA ILE A 127 54.95 34.24 -1.09
C ILE A 127 55.73 34.85 -2.25
N THR A 128 55.05 35.08 -3.38
CA THR A 128 55.66 35.69 -4.58
C THR A 128 56.20 37.09 -4.29
N ALA A 129 55.49 37.88 -3.48
CA ALA A 129 55.93 39.21 -3.08
C ALA A 129 57.11 39.17 -2.08
N ALA A 130 57.04 38.29 -1.07
CA ALA A 130 58.05 38.17 -0.01
C ALA A 130 59.37 37.52 -0.48
N ALA A 131 59.33 36.73 -1.55
CA ALA A 131 60.51 36.12 -2.16
C ALA A 131 61.56 37.15 -2.62
N ALA A 132 61.18 38.41 -2.81
CA ALA A 132 62.10 39.51 -3.10
C ALA A 132 62.93 39.96 -1.88
N ASP A 133 62.41 39.78 -0.64
CA ASP A 133 63.00 40.27 0.61
C ASP A 133 63.67 39.16 1.45
N GLY A 134 63.40 37.86 1.16
CA GLY A 134 64.26 36.74 1.58
C GLY A 134 63.81 35.91 2.79
N ASP A 135 62.66 36.16 3.40
CA ASP A 135 62.09 35.32 4.49
C ASP A 135 60.65 34.89 4.16
N VAL A 136 60.48 33.62 3.79
CA VAL A 136 59.22 33.07 3.26
C VAL A 136 58.76 31.80 3.99
N ALA A 137 59.60 31.25 4.88
CA ALA A 137 59.38 29.94 5.49
C ALA A 137 58.06 29.83 6.28
N SER A 138 57.64 30.91 6.95
CA SER A 138 56.35 30.96 7.65
C SER A 138 55.16 30.88 6.69
N LEU A 139 55.25 31.53 5.53
CA LEU A 139 54.18 31.53 4.53
C LEU A 139 54.11 30.19 3.79
N GLU A 140 55.24 29.52 3.57
CA GLU A 140 55.29 28.17 3.01
C GLU A 140 54.61 27.15 3.94
N LEU A 141 54.78 27.29 5.25
CA LEU A 141 54.07 26.45 6.23
C LEU A 141 52.56 26.70 6.17
N GLU A 142 52.12 27.96 6.20
CA GLU A 142 50.68 28.32 6.07
C GLU A 142 50.09 27.81 4.75
N LEU A 143 50.85 27.84 3.66
CA LEU A 143 50.43 27.30 2.36
C LEU A 143 50.20 25.79 2.43
N SER A 144 51.12 25.04 3.05
CA SER A 144 50.98 23.59 3.23
C SER A 144 49.72 23.25 4.04
N GLU A 145 49.44 23.99 5.12
CA GLU A 145 48.22 23.82 5.91
C GLU A 145 46.94 24.13 5.10
N ALA A 146 46.97 25.16 4.26
CA ALA A 146 45.87 25.50 3.36
C ALA A 146 45.64 24.44 2.28
N GLU A 147 46.70 23.84 1.74
CA GLU A 147 46.63 22.73 0.79
C GLU A 147 46.01 21.47 1.41
N GLU A 148 46.41 21.12 2.64
CA GLU A 148 45.80 20.01 3.39
C GLU A 148 44.32 20.28 3.68
N SER A 149 43.97 21.51 4.05
CA SER A 149 42.59 21.92 4.29
C SER A 149 41.74 21.84 3.03
N GLU A 150 42.24 22.30 1.87
CA GLU A 150 41.54 22.16 0.58
C GLU A 150 41.35 20.68 0.20
N ALA A 151 42.36 19.84 0.39
CA ALA A 151 42.29 18.42 0.09
C ALA A 151 41.24 17.70 0.97
N ALA A 152 41.18 18.03 2.26
CA ALA A 152 40.12 17.55 3.15
C ALA A 152 38.73 18.04 2.71
N LEU A 153 38.64 19.34 2.34
CA LEU A 153 37.59 19.99 1.57
C LEU A 153 36.97 19.11 0.48
N LEU A 154 37.85 18.75 -0.46
CA LEU A 154 37.51 17.98 -1.64
C LEU A 154 37.06 16.56 -1.30
N ALA A 155 37.73 15.90 -0.36
CA ALA A 155 37.35 14.57 0.07
C ALA A 155 35.95 14.55 0.72
N GLU A 156 35.66 15.53 1.59
CA GLU A 156 34.33 15.72 2.20
C GLU A 156 33.26 15.95 1.13
N PHE A 157 33.51 16.85 0.18
CA PHE A 157 32.61 17.13 -0.94
C PHE A 157 32.30 15.87 -1.76
N MET A 158 33.31 15.08 -2.12
CA MET A 158 33.13 13.86 -2.91
C MET A 158 32.32 12.80 -2.15
N ASN A 159 32.53 12.66 -0.85
CA ASN A 159 31.76 11.74 -0.01
C ASN A 159 30.28 12.18 0.09
N GLN A 160 30.03 13.47 0.29
CA GLN A 160 28.66 14.01 0.32
C GLN A 160 27.97 13.83 -1.04
N TRP A 161 28.68 14.05 -2.15
CA TRP A 161 28.14 13.84 -3.48
C TRP A 161 27.74 12.37 -3.73
N GLN A 162 28.53 11.41 -3.26
CA GLN A 162 28.15 10.00 -3.31
C GLN A 162 26.89 9.70 -2.51
N SER A 163 26.71 10.35 -1.35
CA SER A 163 25.48 10.24 -0.56
C SER A 163 24.27 10.78 -1.33
N VAL A 164 24.38 11.95 -1.98
CA VAL A 164 23.33 12.53 -2.82
C VAL A 164 22.90 11.55 -3.91
N LEU A 165 23.86 10.94 -4.61
CA LEU A 165 23.57 9.94 -5.65
C LEU A 165 22.83 8.72 -5.10
N ALA A 166 23.19 8.25 -3.90
CA ALA A 166 22.49 7.15 -3.25
C ALA A 166 21.04 7.51 -2.92
N VAL A 167 20.80 8.68 -2.31
CA VAL A 167 19.44 9.15 -1.97
C VAL A 167 18.60 9.37 -3.23
N HIS A 168 19.17 9.93 -4.30
CA HIS A 168 18.47 10.05 -5.59
C HIS A 168 18.03 8.71 -6.18
N LYS A 169 18.83 7.65 -6.01
CA LYS A 169 18.42 6.31 -6.42
C LYS A 169 17.22 5.83 -5.61
N HIS A 170 17.23 6.02 -4.29
CA HIS A 170 16.09 5.69 -3.43
C HIS A 170 14.83 6.48 -3.80
N ARG A 171 14.99 7.76 -4.15
CA ARG A 171 13.91 8.61 -4.65
C ARG A 171 13.24 8.01 -5.89
N GLY A 172 14.02 7.57 -6.86
CA GLY A 172 13.49 6.94 -8.08
C GLY A 172 12.67 5.68 -7.76
N VAL A 173 13.17 4.83 -6.87
CA VAL A 173 12.45 3.61 -6.44
C VAL A 173 11.16 3.93 -5.68
N ALA A 174 11.16 4.94 -4.81
CA ALA A 174 9.96 5.38 -4.10
C ALA A 174 8.91 5.96 -5.05
N LYS A 175 9.32 6.77 -6.04
CA LYS A 175 8.41 7.32 -7.06
C LYS A 175 7.77 6.23 -7.89
N ASN A 176 8.54 5.26 -8.37
CA ASN A 176 7.98 4.13 -9.13
C ASN A 176 6.95 3.35 -8.30
N ARG A 177 7.26 3.06 -7.03
CA ARG A 177 6.28 2.39 -6.13
C ARG A 177 5.01 3.22 -5.96
N PHE A 178 5.12 4.52 -5.74
CA PHE A 178 3.96 5.40 -5.66
C PHE A 178 3.13 5.38 -6.96
N GLU A 179 3.79 5.44 -8.12
CA GLU A 179 3.12 5.36 -9.42
C GLU A 179 2.41 4.02 -9.63
N ASP A 180 3.04 2.90 -9.23
CA ASP A 180 2.43 1.57 -9.28
C ASP A 180 1.16 1.49 -8.41
N GLU A 181 1.21 2.01 -7.17
CA GLU A 181 0.04 2.03 -6.28
C GLU A 181 -1.08 2.95 -6.81
N VAL A 182 -0.75 4.05 -7.49
CA VAL A 182 -1.72 4.92 -8.16
C VAL A 182 -2.37 4.20 -9.33
N VAL A 183 -1.60 3.50 -10.15
CA VAL A 183 -2.15 2.69 -11.26
C VAL A 183 -3.10 1.61 -10.73
N ALA A 184 -2.72 0.93 -9.65
CA ALA A 184 -3.57 -0.04 -8.98
C ALA A 184 -4.87 0.60 -8.43
N LEU A 185 -4.79 1.80 -7.84
CA LEU A 185 -5.97 2.54 -7.40
C LEU A 185 -6.91 2.90 -8.56
N MET A 186 -6.35 3.34 -9.69
CA MET A 186 -7.13 3.71 -10.88
C MET A 186 -7.82 2.52 -11.54
N ALA A 187 -7.34 1.29 -11.29
CA ALA A 187 -7.99 0.07 -11.76
C ALA A 187 -9.24 -0.30 -10.94
N ILE A 188 -9.38 0.22 -9.72
CA ILE A 188 -10.52 -0.07 -8.84
C ILE A 188 -11.63 0.97 -9.10
N PRO A 189 -12.84 0.55 -9.51
CA PRO A 189 -13.94 1.47 -9.77
C PRO A 189 -14.31 2.32 -8.55
N GLN A 190 -14.63 3.59 -8.80
CA GLN A 190 -15.27 4.43 -7.78
C GLN A 190 -16.78 4.25 -7.84
N LEU A 191 -17.37 3.72 -6.77
CA LEU A 191 -18.79 3.40 -6.70
C LEU A 191 -19.58 4.44 -5.88
N PRO A 192 -20.77 4.87 -6.35
CA PRO A 192 -21.66 5.76 -5.58
C PRO A 192 -22.50 4.98 -4.55
N GLY A 193 -23.01 5.70 -3.55
CA GLY A 193 -23.86 5.15 -2.47
C GLY A 193 -23.07 4.25 -1.52
N HIS A 194 -23.38 4.25 -0.23
CA HIS A 194 -22.67 3.39 0.74
C HIS A 194 -23.60 2.91 1.85
N SER A 195 -24.42 3.80 2.40
CA SER A 195 -25.29 3.47 3.54
C SER A 195 -26.35 2.40 3.24
N GLU A 196 -26.95 2.40 2.05
CA GLU A 196 -28.01 1.43 1.71
C GLU A 196 -27.44 0.01 1.52
N ASP A 197 -26.29 -0.09 0.85
CA ASP A 197 -25.60 -1.38 0.66
C ASP A 197 -25.11 -1.93 2.00
N GLN A 198 -24.52 -1.09 2.86
CA GLN A 198 -24.05 -1.52 4.18
C GLN A 198 -25.16 -2.06 5.08
N HIS A 199 -26.33 -1.41 5.09
CA HIS A 199 -27.49 -1.92 5.83
C HIS A 199 -28.00 -3.24 5.25
N LEU A 200 -28.11 -3.34 3.93
CA LEU A 200 -28.59 -4.56 3.27
C LEU A 200 -27.65 -5.74 3.51
N VAL A 201 -26.34 -5.50 3.51
CA VAL A 201 -25.30 -6.51 3.76
C VAL A 201 -25.32 -6.93 5.23
N GLY A 202 -25.35 -5.98 6.16
CA GLY A 202 -25.42 -6.29 7.60
C GLY A 202 -26.67 -7.08 7.98
N ASP A 203 -27.85 -6.69 7.47
CA ASP A 203 -29.10 -7.42 7.68
C ASP A 203 -29.09 -8.82 7.03
N ALA A 204 -28.26 -9.03 5.99
CA ALA A 204 -28.11 -10.33 5.35
C ALA A 204 -27.14 -11.23 6.11
N GLU A 205 -26.06 -10.69 6.67
CA GLU A 205 -25.11 -11.43 7.49
C GLU A 205 -25.80 -12.11 8.68
N GLU A 206 -26.59 -11.35 9.47
CA GLU A 206 -27.34 -11.89 10.60
C GLU A 206 -28.30 -13.00 10.15
N ARG A 207 -29.06 -12.76 9.08
CA ARG A 207 -30.02 -13.74 8.53
C ARG A 207 -29.33 -14.98 7.95
N TYR A 208 -28.13 -14.84 7.40
CA TYR A 208 -27.32 -15.95 6.91
C TYR A 208 -26.91 -16.85 8.07
N GLU A 209 -26.33 -16.28 9.13
CA GLU A 209 -25.88 -17.02 10.32
C GLU A 209 -27.03 -17.77 10.99
N ASP A 210 -28.16 -17.09 11.21
CA ASP A 210 -29.38 -17.68 11.78
C ASP A 210 -29.90 -18.84 10.91
N SER A 211 -29.85 -18.67 9.58
CA SER A 211 -30.33 -19.68 8.65
C SER A 211 -29.41 -20.90 8.62
N VAL A 212 -28.09 -20.71 8.61
CA VAL A 212 -27.13 -21.82 8.66
C VAL A 212 -27.28 -22.61 9.96
N LEU A 213 -27.36 -21.91 11.10
CA LEU A 213 -27.54 -22.55 12.41
C LEU A 213 -28.83 -23.37 12.48
N LEU A 214 -29.95 -22.82 11.99
CA LEU A 214 -31.23 -23.52 11.99
C LEU A 214 -31.20 -24.80 11.13
N LEU A 215 -30.51 -24.76 9.98
CA LEU A 215 -30.38 -25.94 9.13
C LEU A 215 -29.50 -27.02 9.75
N ASP A 216 -28.43 -26.62 10.44
CA ASP A 216 -27.55 -27.53 11.18
C ASP A 216 -28.30 -28.22 12.33
N GLU A 217 -28.97 -27.45 13.19
CA GLU A 217 -29.82 -27.98 14.28
C GLU A 217 -30.91 -28.92 13.75
N PHE A 218 -31.51 -28.60 12.61
CA PHE A 218 -32.51 -29.47 11.99
C PHE A 218 -31.93 -30.80 11.53
N LEU A 219 -30.69 -30.84 11.02
CA LEU A 219 -30.05 -32.10 10.62
C LEU A 219 -29.66 -32.95 11.84
N ASP A 220 -29.19 -32.32 12.91
CA ASP A 220 -28.86 -33.00 14.17
C ASP A 220 -30.07 -33.69 14.80
N MET A 221 -31.25 -33.07 14.75
CA MET A 221 -32.49 -33.67 15.26
C MET A 221 -33.01 -34.86 14.44
N GLN A 222 -32.45 -35.13 13.27
CA GLN A 222 -32.87 -36.23 12.38
C GLN A 222 -31.98 -37.48 12.50
N TYR A 223 -30.96 -37.44 13.36
CA TYR A 223 -30.07 -38.56 13.71
C TYR A 223 -30.35 -39.12 15.10
#